data_AF-A0A532TR58-F1
#
_entry.id   AF-A0A532TR58-F1
#
_cell.length_a   1.000
_cell.length_b   1.000
_cell.length_c   1.000
_cell.angle_alpha   90.00
_cell.angle_beta   90.00
_cell.angle_gamma   90.00
#
_symmetry.space_group_name_H-M   'P 1'
#
loop_
_entity.id
_entity.type
_entity.pdbx_description
1 polymer ?
#
loop_
_entity_poly.entity_id
_entity_poly.type
_entity_poly.pdbx_seq_one_letter_code
_entity_poly.pdbx_strand_id
1 'polypeptide(L)'
;MTNRKKNSFEIKSELESEIFATVNTILNLYQKYQKGILKEIFFQRSIKSATNDLLKLNLSLNKHNIVLSKLLNHMNFTDDYYKAIDIINKISSLNFSTSQFSESLSSSILEIPGITSEITASFITLIDALKLDGFDNNELIFGFFKDLKKNFDRFPGLELDKIKLQKIFEEILQNEEKIANNKNYRDSIADDLYVVFKEFKKKLNLGK
;
A
#
# COMPACT_ATOMS: atom_id res chain seq x y z
N MET A 1 27.43 16.66 -10.90
CA MET A 1 26.42 17.12 -9.91
C MET A 1 26.46 16.14 -8.74
N THR A 2 26.89 16.61 -7.58
CA THR A 2 27.22 15.80 -6.40
C THR A 2 25.97 15.31 -5.69
N ASN A 3 25.81 13.99 -5.63
CA ASN A 3 24.76 13.29 -4.90
C ASN A 3 25.06 13.38 -3.39
N ARG A 4 24.70 14.50 -2.75
CA ARG A 4 24.81 14.64 -1.29
C ARG A 4 23.77 13.71 -0.65
N LYS A 5 24.22 12.72 0.13
CA LYS A 5 23.35 11.96 1.03
C LYS A 5 22.68 12.95 1.97
N LYS A 6 21.35 13.09 1.88
CA LYS A 6 20.57 13.95 2.79
C LYS A 6 20.81 13.53 4.24
N ASN A 7 20.99 14.51 5.13
CA ASN A 7 21.09 14.26 6.56
C ASN A 7 19.70 13.91 7.13
N SER A 8 19.63 13.09 8.18
CA SER A 8 18.44 12.79 8.98
C SER A 8 17.58 14.01 9.35
N PHE A 9 18.20 15.17 9.62
CA PHE A 9 17.49 16.41 9.93
C PHE A 9 16.72 16.98 8.71
N GLU A 10 17.34 16.97 7.53
CA GLU A 10 16.72 17.45 6.28
C GLU A 10 15.53 16.55 5.91
N ILE A 11 15.70 15.24 6.03
CA ILE A 11 14.63 14.26 5.78
C ILE A 11 13.44 14.49 6.73
N LYS A 12 13.70 14.75 8.02
CA LYS A 12 12.65 15.04 8.99
C LYS A 12 11.89 16.32 8.63
N SER A 13 12.59 17.40 8.32
CA SER A 13 12.01 18.70 7.95
C SER A 13 11.18 18.63 6.66
N GLU A 14 11.64 17.86 5.67
CA GLU A 14 10.88 17.58 4.44
C GLU A 14 9.58 16.85 4.74
N LEU A 15 9.62 15.77 5.53
CA LEU A 15 8.43 15.01 5.91
C LEU A 15 7.44 15.84 6.73
N GLU A 16 7.93 16.70 7.63
CA GLU A 16 7.08 17.67 8.36
C GLU A 16 6.34 18.60 7.39
N SER A 17 7.07 19.16 6.44
CA SER A 17 6.51 20.09 5.44
C SER A 17 5.48 19.41 4.54
N GLU A 18 5.76 18.19 4.09
CA GLU A 18 4.85 17.43 3.23
C GLU A 18 3.59 16.97 3.97
N ILE A 19 3.71 16.55 5.23
CA ILE A 19 2.55 16.22 6.09
C ILE A 19 1.69 17.47 6.30
N PHE A 20 2.32 18.59 6.65
CA PHE A 20 1.62 19.87 6.82
C PHE A 20 0.85 20.28 5.57
N ALA A 21 1.49 20.24 4.40
CA ALA A 21 0.88 20.61 3.13
C ALA A 21 -0.29 19.67 2.77
N THR A 22 -0.11 18.37 2.97
CA THR A 22 -1.12 17.36 2.61
C THR A 22 -2.36 17.45 3.49
N VAL A 23 -2.17 17.58 4.82
CA VAL A 23 -3.27 17.76 5.77
C VAL A 23 -4.03 19.05 5.48
N ASN A 24 -3.34 20.17 5.30
CA ASN A 24 -4.01 21.43 4.97
C ASN A 24 -4.73 21.38 3.63
N THR A 25 -4.22 20.62 2.66
CA THR A 25 -4.93 20.37 1.40
C THR A 25 -6.26 19.68 1.66
N ILE A 26 -6.30 18.64 2.50
CA ILE A 26 -7.53 17.94 2.87
C ILE A 26 -8.52 18.89 3.56
N LEU A 27 -8.07 19.66 4.55
CA LEU A 27 -8.89 20.62 5.28
C LEU A 27 -9.49 21.67 4.34
N ASN A 28 -8.67 22.24 3.45
CA ASN A 28 -9.09 23.26 2.49
C ASN A 28 -10.05 22.71 1.44
N LEU A 29 -9.80 21.51 0.92
CA LEU A 29 -10.71 20.84 -0.01
C LEU A 29 -12.08 20.63 0.64
N TYR A 30 -12.11 20.15 1.89
CA TYR A 30 -13.35 19.92 2.62
C TYR A 30 -14.10 21.23 2.84
N GLN A 31 -13.43 22.29 3.29
CA GLN A 31 -14.06 23.60 3.44
C GLN A 31 -14.64 24.14 2.13
N LYS A 32 -13.90 24.03 1.02
CA LYS A 32 -14.38 24.49 -0.30
C LYS A 32 -15.56 23.66 -0.79
N TYR A 33 -15.58 22.37 -0.52
CA TYR A 33 -16.71 21.49 -0.83
C TYR A 33 -17.94 21.84 0.00
N GLN A 34 -17.80 22.02 1.32
CA GLN A 34 -18.89 22.44 2.20
C GLN A 34 -19.50 23.80 1.79
N LYS A 35 -18.68 24.70 1.21
CA LYS A 35 -19.13 25.99 0.65
C LYS A 35 -19.77 25.88 -0.74
N GLY A 36 -19.88 24.68 -1.32
CA GLY A 36 -20.42 24.47 -2.67
C GLY A 36 -19.51 24.94 -3.81
N ILE A 37 -18.24 25.26 -3.53
CA ILE A 37 -17.29 25.77 -4.52
C ILE A 37 -16.74 24.63 -5.39
N LEU A 38 -16.60 23.43 -4.82
CA LEU A 38 -16.06 22.26 -5.52
C LEU A 38 -17.18 21.29 -5.90
N LYS A 39 -17.12 20.77 -7.12
CA LYS A 39 -17.95 19.65 -7.56
C LYS A 39 -17.56 18.38 -6.79
N GLU A 40 -18.56 17.58 -6.44
CA GLU A 40 -18.39 16.34 -5.67
C GLU A 40 -17.36 15.38 -6.26
N ILE A 41 -17.45 15.10 -7.57
CA ILE A 41 -16.51 14.19 -8.26
C ILE A 41 -15.06 14.68 -8.14
N PHE A 42 -14.83 15.98 -8.30
CA PHE A 42 -13.50 16.57 -8.17
C PHE A 42 -13.00 16.51 -6.72
N PHE A 43 -13.88 16.82 -5.77
CA PHE A 43 -13.58 16.75 -4.35
C PHE A 43 -13.18 15.33 -3.91
N GLN A 44 -13.98 14.31 -4.27
CA GLN A 44 -13.69 12.91 -3.97
C GLN A 44 -12.34 12.46 -4.55
N ARG A 45 -12.07 12.78 -5.83
CA ARG A 45 -10.78 12.47 -6.47
C ARG A 45 -9.59 13.15 -5.78
N SER A 46 -9.76 14.41 -5.37
CA SER A 46 -8.70 15.19 -4.73
C SER A 46 -8.38 14.67 -3.33
N ILE A 47 -9.41 14.33 -2.55
CA ILE A 47 -9.25 13.70 -1.22
C ILE A 47 -8.57 12.34 -1.35
N LYS A 48 -8.98 11.55 -2.34
CA LYS A 48 -8.33 10.26 -2.64
C LYS A 48 -6.83 10.44 -2.91
N SER A 49 -6.46 11.40 -3.75
CA SER A 49 -5.05 11.71 -4.01
C SER A 49 -4.31 12.10 -2.74
N ALA A 50 -4.83 13.08 -2.00
CA ALA A 50 -4.18 13.59 -0.78
C ALA A 50 -4.00 12.50 0.28
N THR A 51 -4.92 11.54 0.37
CA THR A 51 -4.76 10.46 1.34
C THR A 51 -3.73 9.42 0.90
N ASN A 52 -3.63 9.13 -0.41
CA ASN A 52 -2.54 8.29 -0.92
C ASN A 52 -1.17 8.93 -0.61
N ASP A 53 -1.08 10.25 -0.65
CA ASP A 53 0.12 10.99 -0.27
C ASP A 53 0.39 10.87 1.24
N LEU A 54 -0.63 10.99 2.11
CA LEU A 54 -0.48 10.72 3.55
C LEU A 54 0.01 9.30 3.85
N LEU A 55 -0.45 8.29 3.10
CA LEU A 55 0.02 6.92 3.26
C LEU A 55 1.50 6.77 2.89
N LYS A 56 1.91 7.33 1.74
CA LYS A 56 3.32 7.34 1.33
C LYS A 56 4.19 8.06 2.36
N LEU A 57 3.70 9.16 2.93
CA LEU A 57 4.38 9.89 4.00
C LEU A 57 4.53 9.03 5.25
N ASN A 58 3.47 8.35 5.68
CA ASN A 58 3.53 7.44 6.82
C ASN A 58 4.55 6.31 6.58
N LEU A 59 4.57 5.69 5.41
CA LEU A 59 5.56 4.67 5.06
C LEU A 59 6.99 5.22 5.04
N SER A 60 7.17 6.46 4.59
CA SER A 60 8.46 7.15 4.60
C SER A 60 8.94 7.45 6.02
N LEU A 61 8.04 7.90 6.91
CA LEU A 61 8.35 8.06 8.33
C LEU A 61 8.87 6.76 8.95
N ASN A 62 8.19 5.64 8.67
CA ASN A 62 8.59 4.33 9.17
C ASN A 62 9.95 3.90 8.64
N LYS A 63 10.23 4.10 7.35
CA LYS A 63 11.54 3.82 6.74
C LYS A 63 12.69 4.56 7.45
N HIS A 64 12.41 5.74 7.98
CA HIS A 64 13.37 6.58 8.70
C HIS A 64 13.29 6.45 10.23
N ASN A 65 12.51 5.48 10.75
CA ASN A 65 12.27 5.29 12.19
C ASN A 65 11.74 6.55 12.90
N ILE A 66 11.00 7.39 12.18
CA ILE A 66 10.37 8.60 12.73
C ILE A 66 8.96 8.22 13.20
N VAL A 67 8.69 8.45 14.48
CA VAL A 67 7.37 8.19 15.05
C VAL A 67 6.44 9.36 14.73
N LEU A 68 5.36 9.11 13.98
CA LEU A 68 4.38 10.12 13.56
C LEU A 68 3.85 10.96 14.73
N SER A 69 3.47 10.32 15.85
CA SER A 69 2.94 11.05 17.01
C SER A 69 3.95 12.03 17.61
N LYS A 70 5.23 11.66 17.66
CA LYS A 70 6.30 12.58 18.10
C LYS A 70 6.48 13.74 17.13
N LEU A 71 6.35 13.47 15.83
CA LEU A 71 6.44 14.49 14.79
C LEU A 71 5.30 15.50 14.87
N LEU A 72 4.06 15.01 14.94
CA LEU A 72 2.86 15.86 15.04
C LEU A 72 2.88 16.72 16.30
N ASN A 73 3.31 16.16 17.43
CA ASN A 73 3.47 16.91 18.67
C ASN A 73 4.55 17.99 18.56
N HIS A 74 5.67 17.70 17.89
CA HIS A 74 6.71 18.71 17.65
C HIS A 74 6.21 19.89 16.80
N MET A 75 5.32 19.61 15.85
CA MET A 75 4.72 20.62 14.98
C MET A 75 3.50 21.35 15.60
N ASN A 76 3.04 20.94 16.80
CA ASN A 76 1.73 21.33 17.36
C ASN A 76 0.56 21.12 16.36
N PHE A 77 0.58 20.01 15.62
CA PHE A 77 -0.29 19.79 14.46
C PHE A 77 -1.18 18.54 14.59
N THR A 78 -1.24 17.97 15.79
CA THR A 78 -1.98 16.75 16.10
C THR A 78 -3.48 16.89 15.83
N ASP A 79 -4.11 17.99 16.25
CA ASP A 79 -5.55 18.21 16.08
C ASP A 79 -5.96 18.33 14.61
N ASP A 80 -5.19 19.07 13.82
CA ASP A 80 -5.48 19.27 12.40
C ASP A 80 -5.26 17.98 11.59
N TYR A 81 -4.25 17.20 11.98
CA TYR A 81 -4.06 15.85 11.45
C TYR A 81 -5.29 14.98 11.73
N TYR A 82 -5.77 14.90 12.97
CA TYR A 82 -6.95 14.10 13.31
C TYR A 82 -8.22 14.58 12.60
N LYS A 83 -8.43 15.89 12.48
CA LYS A 83 -9.54 16.43 11.67
C LYS A 83 -9.48 15.97 10.21
N ALA A 84 -8.30 15.94 9.61
CA ALA A 84 -8.13 15.44 8.25
C ALA A 84 -8.45 13.94 8.15
N ILE A 85 -8.05 13.14 9.15
CA ILE A 85 -8.42 11.72 9.22
C ILE A 85 -9.93 11.53 9.35
N ASP A 86 -10.61 12.33 10.18
CA ASP A 86 -12.07 12.27 10.33
C ASP A 86 -12.80 12.61 9.02
N ILE A 87 -12.31 13.60 8.27
CA ILE A 87 -12.83 13.95 6.94
C ILE A 87 -12.68 12.78 5.98
N ILE A 88 -11.49 12.16 5.94
CA ILE A 88 -11.23 10.97 5.13
C ILE A 88 -12.23 9.87 5.47
N ASN A 89 -12.41 9.57 6.76
CA ASN A 89 -13.33 8.51 7.22
C ASN A 89 -14.81 8.80 6.90
N LYS A 90 -15.24 10.07 6.98
CA LYS A 90 -16.60 10.48 6.59
C LYS A 90 -16.85 10.26 5.09
N ILE A 91 -15.90 10.65 4.24
CA ILE A 91 -16.04 10.50 2.78
C ILE A 91 -16.00 9.02 2.40
N SER A 92 -15.18 8.27 3.12
CA SER A 92 -15.03 6.86 2.88
C SER A 92 -16.34 6.12 3.20
N SER A 93 -16.95 6.37 4.36
CA SER A 93 -18.24 5.78 4.76
C SER A 93 -19.41 6.16 3.84
N LEU A 94 -19.41 7.36 3.25
CA LEU A 94 -20.44 7.81 2.30
C LEU A 94 -20.43 7.05 0.95
N ASN A 95 -19.28 6.49 0.54
CA ASN A 95 -19.16 5.77 -0.73
C ASN A 95 -19.78 4.35 -0.71
N PHE A 96 -20.27 3.87 0.45
CA PHE A 96 -20.99 2.58 0.54
C PHE A 96 -22.47 2.66 0.11
N SER A 97 -23.04 3.87 -0.03
CA SER A 97 -24.48 4.07 -0.21
C SER A 97 -24.98 4.28 -1.65
N THR A 98 -24.09 4.42 -2.65
CA THR A 98 -24.49 4.73 -4.04
C THR A 98 -23.90 3.74 -5.04
N SER A 99 -24.68 2.71 -5.36
CA SER A 99 -24.30 1.50 -6.10
C SER A 99 -24.39 1.60 -7.64
N GLN A 100 -24.00 2.72 -8.27
CA GLN A 100 -24.12 2.83 -9.75
C GLN A 100 -22.95 3.47 -10.51
N PHE A 101 -21.79 3.73 -9.88
CA PHE A 101 -20.60 4.25 -10.58
C PHE A 101 -19.28 3.55 -10.18
N SER A 102 -19.36 2.31 -9.72
CA SER A 102 -18.28 1.61 -9.00
C SER A 102 -17.17 0.99 -9.87
N GLU A 103 -17.21 1.05 -11.20
CA GLU A 103 -16.28 0.26 -12.03
C GLU A 103 -14.96 0.93 -12.44
N SER A 104 -14.70 2.21 -12.13
CA SER A 104 -13.36 2.80 -12.44
C SER A 104 -12.75 3.76 -11.41
N LEU A 105 -13.34 3.88 -10.22
CA LEU A 105 -12.83 4.75 -9.15
C LEU A 105 -12.24 4.02 -7.92
N SER A 106 -12.12 2.69 -8.00
CA SER A 106 -11.82 1.77 -6.90
C SER A 106 -10.33 1.71 -6.50
N SER A 107 -9.84 2.74 -5.81
CA SER A 107 -8.62 2.61 -5.00
C SER A 107 -8.64 3.63 -3.88
N SER A 108 -9.69 3.56 -3.08
CA SER A 108 -9.85 4.38 -1.88
C SER A 108 -9.13 3.72 -0.70
N ILE A 109 -8.83 4.49 0.35
CA ILE A 109 -8.25 4.01 1.63
C ILE A 109 -9.08 2.92 2.30
N LEU A 110 -10.39 2.84 2.00
CA LEU A 110 -11.26 1.74 2.40
C LEU A 110 -11.01 0.43 1.67
N GLU A 111 -10.40 0.47 0.49
CA GLU A 111 -9.85 -0.71 -0.13
C GLU A 111 -8.50 -1.09 0.46
N ILE A 112 -7.82 -0.28 1.28
CA ILE A 112 -6.55 -0.73 1.87
C ILE A 112 -6.77 -2.00 2.71
N PRO A 113 -7.77 -2.10 3.60
CA PRO A 113 -8.12 -3.37 4.23
C PRO A 113 -8.55 -4.46 3.25
N GLY A 114 -9.31 -4.10 2.20
CA GLY A 114 -9.77 -5.02 1.16
C GLY A 114 -8.62 -5.61 0.34
N ILE A 115 -7.84 -4.77 -0.33
CA ILE A 115 -6.58 -5.07 -1.02
C ILE A 115 -5.60 -5.76 -0.07
N THR A 116 -5.50 -5.36 1.20
CA THR A 116 -4.66 -6.09 2.19
C THR A 116 -5.12 -7.52 2.35
N SER A 117 -6.43 -7.74 2.46
CA SER A 117 -7.03 -9.07 2.59
C SER A 117 -6.84 -9.87 1.31
N GLU A 118 -7.02 -9.24 0.14
CA GLU A 118 -6.77 -9.84 -1.17
C GLU A 118 -5.29 -10.23 -1.35
N ILE A 119 -4.34 -9.33 -1.04
CA ILE A 119 -2.90 -9.63 -1.07
C ILE A 119 -2.57 -10.77 -0.11
N THR A 120 -3.12 -10.74 1.10
CA THR A 120 -2.91 -11.78 2.12
C THR A 120 -3.43 -13.13 1.63
N ALA A 121 -4.65 -13.17 1.09
CA ALA A 121 -5.24 -14.37 0.53
C ALA A 121 -4.44 -14.89 -0.68
N SER A 122 -4.02 -14.01 -1.59
CA SER A 122 -3.18 -14.37 -2.73
C SER A 122 -1.83 -14.95 -2.31
N PHE A 123 -1.17 -14.38 -1.29
CA PHE A 123 0.06 -14.94 -0.74
C PHE A 123 -0.15 -16.34 -0.16
N ILE A 124 -1.16 -16.50 0.69
CA ILE A 124 -1.48 -17.80 1.32
C ILE A 124 -1.77 -18.84 0.24
N THR A 125 -2.66 -18.50 -0.70
CA THR A 125 -3.07 -19.39 -1.79
C THR A 125 -1.87 -19.84 -2.63
N LEU A 126 -0.99 -18.91 -2.99
CA LEU A 126 0.19 -19.21 -3.79
C LEU A 126 1.22 -20.07 -3.03
N ILE A 127 1.47 -19.75 -1.76
CA ILE A 127 2.37 -20.52 -0.90
C ILE A 127 1.84 -21.93 -0.69
N ASP A 128 0.54 -22.08 -0.42
CA ASP A 128 -0.10 -23.38 -0.23
C ASP A 128 -0.07 -24.20 -1.51
N ALA A 129 -0.31 -23.59 -2.67
CA ALA A 129 -0.19 -24.24 -3.98
C ALA A 129 1.22 -24.75 -4.27
N LEU A 130 2.26 -24.00 -3.87
CA LEU A 130 3.66 -24.43 -4.02
C LEU A 130 4.00 -25.59 -3.07
N LYS A 131 3.45 -25.60 -1.84
CA LYS A 131 3.70 -26.62 -0.82
C LYS A 131 2.83 -27.88 -0.97
N LEU A 132 1.80 -27.85 -1.80
CA LEU A 132 0.97 -29.00 -2.10
C LEU A 132 1.77 -30.08 -2.84
N ASP A 133 1.87 -31.26 -2.21
CA ASP A 133 2.46 -32.44 -2.85
C ASP A 133 1.54 -32.93 -3.98
N GLY A 134 2.14 -33.20 -5.15
CA GLY A 134 1.42 -33.67 -6.33
C GLY A 134 0.68 -32.58 -7.13
N PHE A 135 0.92 -31.30 -6.84
CA PHE A 135 0.38 -30.20 -7.63
C PHE A 135 1.22 -30.00 -8.91
N ASP A 136 0.69 -30.39 -10.07
CA ASP A 136 1.38 -30.34 -11.37
C ASP A 136 0.90 -29.18 -12.28
N ASN A 137 -0.01 -28.34 -11.79
CA ASN A 137 -0.62 -27.30 -12.61
C ASN A 137 0.19 -25.99 -12.55
N ASN A 138 1.27 -25.96 -13.32
CA ASN A 138 2.13 -24.79 -13.47
C ASN A 138 1.35 -23.53 -13.90
N GLU A 139 0.42 -23.66 -14.85
CA GLU A 139 -0.40 -22.53 -15.33
C GLU A 139 -1.15 -21.84 -14.19
N LEU A 140 -1.65 -22.64 -13.25
CA LEU A 140 -2.41 -22.16 -12.10
C LEU A 140 -1.49 -21.44 -11.08
N ILE A 141 -0.27 -21.94 -10.85
CA ILE A 141 0.76 -21.22 -10.06
C ILE A 141 1.08 -19.87 -10.71
N PHE A 142 1.28 -19.83 -12.02
CA PHE A 142 1.52 -18.58 -12.75
C PHE A 142 0.32 -17.63 -12.68
N GLY A 143 -0.90 -18.16 -12.71
CA GLY A 143 -2.14 -17.41 -12.48
C GLY A 143 -2.15 -16.73 -11.12
N PHE A 144 -1.88 -17.49 -10.06
CA PHE A 144 -1.79 -16.96 -8.69
C PHE A 144 -0.70 -15.89 -8.52
N PHE A 145 0.45 -16.05 -9.18
CA PHE A 145 1.49 -15.01 -9.21
C PHE A 145 1.03 -13.73 -9.90
N LYS A 146 0.32 -13.84 -11.03
CA LYS A 146 -0.22 -12.67 -11.75
C LYS A 146 -1.26 -11.94 -10.90
N ASP A 147 -2.13 -12.66 -10.22
CA ASP A 147 -3.13 -12.08 -9.32
C ASP A 147 -2.47 -11.37 -8.14
N LEU A 148 -1.46 -12.00 -7.51
CA LEU A 148 -0.69 -11.38 -6.44
C LEU A 148 -0.02 -10.08 -6.90
N LYS A 149 0.61 -10.08 -8.09
CA LYS A 149 1.23 -8.87 -8.67
C LYS A 149 0.21 -7.76 -8.92
N LYS A 150 -0.94 -8.09 -9.50
CA LYS A 150 -2.04 -7.13 -9.75
C LYS A 150 -2.51 -6.49 -8.44
N ASN A 151 -2.63 -7.28 -7.38
CA ASN A 151 -3.02 -6.77 -6.06
C ASN A 151 -1.93 -5.89 -5.44
N PHE A 152 -0.65 -6.25 -5.59
CA PHE A 152 0.49 -5.40 -5.23
C PHE A 152 0.48 -4.06 -5.97
N ASP A 153 0.07 -4.06 -7.25
CA ASP A 153 0.01 -2.84 -8.04
C ASP A 153 -1.03 -1.84 -7.56
N ARG A 154 -2.11 -2.34 -6.95
CA ARG A 154 -3.16 -1.53 -6.34
C ARG A 154 -2.78 -0.98 -4.96
N PHE A 155 -1.77 -1.54 -4.29
CA PHE A 155 -1.37 -1.13 -2.95
C PHE A 155 -0.25 -0.07 -2.97
N PRO A 156 -0.44 1.10 -2.34
CA PRO A 156 0.57 2.17 -2.34
C PRO A 156 1.77 1.85 -1.42
N GLY A 157 2.99 2.18 -1.87
CA GLY A 157 4.18 2.16 -1.02
C GLY A 157 4.89 0.80 -0.88
N LEU A 158 4.63 -0.12 -1.81
CA LEU A 158 5.30 -1.43 -1.92
C LEU A 158 6.37 -1.46 -3.02
N GLU A 159 6.90 -0.33 -3.48
CA GLU A 159 7.77 -0.25 -4.66
C GLU A 159 8.99 -1.19 -4.57
N LEU A 160 9.59 -1.31 -3.37
CA LEU A 160 10.69 -2.23 -3.13
C LEU A 160 10.25 -3.70 -3.08
N ASP A 161 9.08 -3.98 -2.51
CA ASP A 161 8.58 -5.35 -2.38
C ASP A 161 8.10 -5.88 -3.74
N LYS A 162 7.57 -5.00 -4.60
CA LYS A 162 7.27 -5.29 -6.00
C LYS A 162 8.50 -5.77 -6.75
N ILE A 163 9.66 -5.14 -6.54
CA ILE A 163 10.92 -5.57 -7.15
C ILE A 163 11.31 -6.97 -6.66
N LYS A 164 11.15 -7.27 -5.37
CA LYS A 164 11.44 -8.60 -4.83
C LYS A 164 10.49 -9.65 -5.40
N LEU A 165 9.20 -9.37 -5.40
CA LEU A 165 8.19 -10.25 -5.98
C LEU A 165 8.43 -10.50 -7.48
N GLN A 166 8.82 -9.46 -8.22
CA GLN A 166 9.17 -9.56 -9.64
C GLN A 166 10.37 -10.48 -9.87
N LYS A 167 11.42 -10.39 -9.04
CA LYS A 167 12.59 -11.28 -9.14
C LYS A 167 12.23 -12.74 -8.93
N ILE A 168 11.40 -13.03 -7.92
CA ILE A 168 10.90 -14.38 -7.67
C ILE A 168 10.12 -14.88 -8.90
N PHE A 169 9.25 -14.04 -9.45
CA PHE A 169 8.49 -14.40 -10.65
C PHE A 169 9.38 -14.68 -11.88
N GLU A 170 10.42 -13.87 -12.09
CA GLU A 170 11.40 -14.08 -13.17
C GLU A 170 12.19 -15.37 -12.98
N GLU A 171 12.57 -15.71 -11.74
CA GLU A 171 13.26 -16.96 -11.42
C GLU A 171 12.41 -18.19 -11.78
N ILE A 172 11.13 -18.15 -11.44
CA ILE A 172 10.16 -19.23 -11.72
C ILE A 172 9.98 -19.39 -13.24
N LEU A 173 9.84 -18.29 -13.99
CA LEU A 173 9.75 -18.31 -15.45
C LEU A 173 10.99 -18.93 -16.11
N GLN A 174 12.17 -18.76 -15.52
CA GLN A 174 13.40 -19.38 -16.04
C GLN A 174 13.54 -20.86 -15.66
N ASN A 175 12.70 -21.35 -14.74
CA ASN A 175 12.80 -22.68 -14.14
C ASN A 175 11.44 -23.41 -14.12
N GLU A 176 10.57 -23.19 -15.11
CA GLU A 176 9.19 -23.69 -15.10
C GLU A 176 9.10 -25.21 -14.91
N GLU A 177 10.01 -25.97 -15.54
CA GLU A 177 10.08 -27.43 -15.40
C GLU A 177 10.38 -27.88 -13.95
N LYS A 178 11.15 -27.07 -13.20
CA LYS A 178 11.46 -27.37 -11.79
C LYS A 178 10.27 -27.13 -10.89
N ILE A 179 9.35 -26.22 -11.26
CA ILE A 179 8.12 -26.00 -10.50
C ILE A 179 7.26 -27.28 -10.51
N ALA A 180 7.10 -27.93 -11.66
CA ALA A 180 6.32 -29.18 -11.73
C ALA A 180 7.01 -30.33 -10.99
N ASN A 181 8.32 -30.48 -11.20
CA ASN A 181 9.01 -31.75 -10.90
C ASN A 181 9.89 -31.73 -9.64
N ASN A 182 10.10 -30.56 -9.01
CA ASN A 182 11.03 -30.44 -7.89
C ASN A 182 10.36 -29.78 -6.67
N LYS A 183 9.95 -30.62 -5.72
CA LYS A 183 9.38 -30.19 -4.45
C LYS A 183 10.29 -29.23 -3.67
N ASN A 184 11.58 -29.56 -3.55
CA ASN A 184 12.53 -28.72 -2.81
C ASN A 184 12.66 -27.33 -3.45
N TYR A 185 12.57 -27.25 -4.78
CA TYR A 185 12.55 -25.97 -5.48
C TYR A 185 11.28 -25.19 -5.17
N ARG A 186 10.10 -25.83 -5.23
CA ARG A 186 8.83 -25.17 -4.84
C ARG A 186 8.85 -24.69 -3.38
N ASP A 187 9.39 -25.49 -2.47
CA ASP A 187 9.52 -25.14 -1.05
C ASP A 187 10.42 -23.91 -0.87
N SER A 188 11.54 -23.84 -1.60
CA SER A 188 12.42 -22.66 -1.59
C SER A 188 11.70 -21.39 -2.06
N ILE A 189 10.97 -21.47 -3.16
CA ILE A 189 10.18 -20.35 -3.69
C ILE A 189 9.10 -19.92 -2.69
N ALA A 190 8.43 -20.89 -2.05
CA ALA A 190 7.42 -20.63 -1.04
C ALA A 190 8.00 -19.91 0.19
N ASP A 191 9.22 -20.26 0.60
CA ASP A 191 9.93 -19.61 1.70
C ASP A 191 10.35 -18.17 1.32
N ASP A 192 10.81 -17.94 0.08
CA ASP A 192 11.11 -16.59 -0.42
C ASP A 192 9.85 -15.70 -0.48
N LEU A 193 8.73 -16.24 -0.95
CA LEU A 193 7.43 -15.56 -0.91
C LEU A 193 7.02 -15.23 0.52
N TYR A 194 7.28 -16.13 1.47
CA TYR A 194 6.98 -15.90 2.88
C TYR A 194 7.81 -14.77 3.49
N VAL A 195 9.05 -14.56 3.04
CA VAL A 195 9.87 -13.39 3.42
C VAL A 195 9.20 -12.09 2.95
N VAL A 196 8.78 -12.02 1.67
CA VAL A 196 8.09 -10.85 1.14
C VAL A 196 6.76 -10.61 1.88
N PHE A 197 6.01 -11.67 2.17
CA PHE A 197 4.77 -11.58 2.92
C PHE A 197 5.00 -11.06 4.35
N LYS A 198 6.05 -11.51 5.04
CA LYS A 198 6.42 -10.97 6.36
C LYS A 198 6.74 -9.48 6.31
N GLU A 199 7.45 -9.02 5.29
CA GLU A 199 7.75 -7.60 5.11
C GLU A 199 6.48 -6.79 4.86
N PHE A 200 5.60 -7.28 4.00
CA PHE A 200 4.28 -6.70 3.77
C PHE A 200 3.48 -6.60 5.08
N LYS A 201 3.40 -7.69 5.86
CA LYS A 201 2.74 -7.69 7.17
C LYS A 201 3.37 -6.71 8.16
N LYS A 202 4.70 -6.54 8.16
CA LYS A 202 5.38 -5.54 9.02
C LYS A 202 4.98 -4.11 8.63
N LYS A 203 4.82 -3.83 7.35
CA LYS A 203 4.36 -2.51 6.87
C LYS A 203 2.91 -2.23 7.25
N LEU A 204 2.09 -3.27 7.37
CA LEU A 204 0.70 -3.17 7.84
C LEU A 204 0.58 -3.10 9.37
N ASN A 205 1.30 -3.95 10.09
CA ASN A 205 1.33 -4.03 11.55
C ASN A 205 2.30 -3.00 12.13
N LEU A 206 2.03 -1.74 11.87
CA LEU A 206 2.73 -0.58 12.41
C LEU A 206 2.76 -0.63 13.95
N GLY A 207 3.89 -1.09 14.50
CA GLY A 207 4.26 -0.96 15.92
C GLY A 207 3.73 -2.06 16.84
N LYS A 208 4.57 -3.05 17.13
CA LYS A 208 4.87 -3.38 18.52
C LYS A 208 6.20 -2.74 18.87
#